data_AF-A0A2N5NJ69-F1
#
_entry.id   AF-A0A2N5NJ69-F1
#
_cell.length_a   1.000
_cell.length_b   1.000
_cell.length_c   1.000
_cell.angle_alpha   90.00
_cell.angle_beta   90.00
_cell.angle_gamma   90.00
#
_symmetry.space_group_name_H-M   'P 1'
#
loop_
_entity.id
_entity.type
_entity.pdbx_description
1 polymer ?
#
loop_
_entity_poly.entity_id
_entity_poly.type
_entity_poly.pdbx_seq_one_letter_code
_entity_poly.pdbx_strand_id
1 'polypeptide(L)'
;MESSLEHKIIQSLQGWRAIMIIMIFILHVCPDKIPLLAGGNETLSFFVILSGFVLSISNVKYTFSIKGVVLFVRRRIKKFYPLHMLMIVLCVLLDILTFCVKHDFSKSLTLISKFFIDSILVQAFIPKEEWYFSLNGVSWYLSATVFFYIIFIPVYHGLKNMQPRTLKNLLGGGRYTIYSCDYLIAKA
;
A
#
# COMPACT_ATOMS: atom_id res chain seq x y z
N MET A 1 5.16 26.38 -17.50
CA MET A 1 4.32 25.53 -18.37
C MET A 1 4.42 24.06 -17.98
N GLU A 2 5.62 23.56 -17.68
CA GLU A 2 5.82 22.16 -17.28
C GLU A 2 5.21 21.81 -15.91
N SER A 3 5.35 22.69 -14.91
CA SER A 3 4.75 22.50 -13.57
C SER A 3 3.21 22.47 -13.57
N SER A 4 2.57 23.21 -14.49
CA SER A 4 1.10 23.22 -14.60
C SER A 4 0.56 21.96 -15.28
N LEU A 5 1.34 21.36 -16.18
CA LEU A 5 0.98 20.08 -16.80
C LEU A 5 1.11 18.92 -15.81
N GLU A 6 2.21 18.87 -15.04
CA GLU A 6 2.41 17.84 -14.00
C GLU A 6 1.31 17.87 -12.94
N HIS A 7 0.90 19.06 -12.52
CA HIS A 7 -0.20 19.21 -11.57
C HIS A 7 -1.51 18.60 -12.11
N LYS A 8 -1.85 18.85 -13.37
CA LYS A 8 -3.04 18.27 -14.03
C LYS A 8 -2.94 16.75 -14.13
N ILE A 9 -1.77 16.21 -14.49
CA ILE A 9 -1.54 14.76 -14.56
C ILE A 9 -1.77 14.12 -13.18
N ILE A 10 -1.17 14.68 -12.13
CA ILE A 10 -1.34 14.18 -10.77
C ILE A 10 -2.82 14.18 -10.38
N GLN A 11 -3.56 15.27 -10.65
CA GLN A 11 -5.00 15.34 -10.37
C GLN A 11 -5.79 14.26 -11.11
N SER A 12 -5.54 14.04 -12.40
CA SER A 12 -6.19 12.99 -13.17
C SER A 12 -5.91 11.59 -12.59
N LEU A 13 -4.67 11.32 -12.17
CA LEU A 13 -4.31 10.04 -11.55
C LEU A 13 -4.95 9.88 -10.16
N GLN A 14 -5.13 10.96 -9.39
CA GLN A 14 -5.91 10.92 -8.15
C GLN A 14 -7.38 10.59 -8.41
N GLY A 15 -7.96 11.12 -9.49
CA GLY A 15 -9.31 10.75 -9.94
C GLY A 15 -9.43 9.25 -10.22
N TRP A 16 -8.47 8.68 -10.96
CA TRP A 16 -8.41 7.23 -11.17
C TRP A 16 -8.30 6.43 -9.88
N ARG A 17 -7.47 6.88 -8.93
CA ARG A 17 -7.37 6.24 -7.61
C ARG A 17 -8.72 6.25 -6.87
N ALA A 18 -9.48 7.33 -6.95
CA ALA A 18 -10.81 7.41 -6.35
C ALA A 18 -11.79 6.40 -6.98
N ILE A 19 -11.80 6.29 -8.32
CA ILE A 19 -12.61 5.30 -9.03
C ILE A 19 -12.25 3.88 -8.57
N MET A 20 -10.97 3.56 -8.49
CA MET A 20 -10.50 2.24 -8.06
C MET A 20 -10.91 1.92 -6.61
N ILE A 21 -10.86 2.90 -5.69
CA ILE A 21 -11.34 2.70 -4.31
C ILE A 21 -12.83 2.38 -4.29
N ILE A 22 -13.65 3.07 -5.08
CA ILE A 22 -15.09 2.80 -5.20
C ILE A 22 -15.32 1.39 -5.74
N MET A 23 -14.58 0.99 -6.77
CA MET A 23 -14.65 -0.37 -7.33
C MET A 23 -14.28 -1.42 -6.29
N ILE A 24 -13.17 -1.24 -5.57
CA ILE A 24 -12.74 -2.15 -4.49
C ILE A 24 -13.84 -2.27 -3.42
N PHE A 25 -14.45 -1.16 -3.03
CA PHE A 25 -15.55 -1.17 -2.06
C PHE A 25 -16.76 -1.97 -2.58
N ILE A 26 -17.22 -1.70 -3.81
CA ILE A 26 -18.34 -2.43 -4.42
C ILE A 26 -18.07 -3.93 -4.48
N LEU A 27 -16.83 -4.33 -4.79
CA LEU A 27 -16.43 -5.74 -4.84
C LEU A 27 -16.46 -6.45 -3.48
N HIS A 28 -16.20 -5.72 -2.38
CA HIS A 28 -16.33 -6.28 -1.04
C HIS A 28 -17.80 -6.37 -0.58
N VAL A 29 -18.66 -5.46 -1.04
CA VAL A 29 -20.09 -5.43 -0.65
C VAL A 29 -20.94 -6.36 -1.51
N CYS A 30 -20.63 -6.49 -2.80
CA CYS A 30 -21.40 -7.23 -3.79
C CYS A 30 -20.49 -8.12 -4.66
N PRO A 31 -19.77 -9.10 -4.08
CA PRO A 31 -18.78 -9.90 -4.81
C PRO A 31 -19.37 -10.64 -6.02
N ASP A 32 -20.64 -11.09 -5.92
CA ASP A 32 -21.26 -11.96 -6.94
C ASP A 32 -21.97 -11.20 -8.08
N LYS A 33 -22.07 -9.86 -8.00
CA LYS A 33 -22.94 -9.09 -8.92
C LYS A 33 -22.23 -8.55 -10.16
N ILE A 34 -20.90 -8.58 -10.22
CA ILE A 34 -20.15 -8.04 -11.36
C ILE A 34 -19.07 -9.03 -11.80
N PRO A 35 -19.40 -10.03 -12.64
CA PRO A 35 -18.45 -11.04 -13.11
C PRO A 35 -17.25 -10.44 -13.87
N LEU A 36 -17.45 -9.30 -14.56
CA LEU A 36 -16.39 -8.55 -15.26
C LEU A 36 -15.34 -7.98 -14.30
N LEU A 37 -15.68 -7.82 -13.02
CA LEU A 37 -14.83 -7.32 -11.95
C LEU A 37 -14.56 -8.38 -10.88
N ALA A 38 -14.85 -9.66 -11.14
CA ALA A 38 -14.61 -10.80 -10.23
C ALA A 38 -13.13 -10.91 -9.76
N GLY A 39 -12.24 -10.12 -10.36
CA GLY A 39 -10.89 -9.86 -9.92
C GLY A 39 -10.72 -8.66 -8.97
N GLY A 40 -11.18 -8.77 -7.72
CA GLY A 40 -10.87 -7.78 -6.68
C GLY A 40 -9.36 -7.55 -6.49
N ASN A 41 -8.56 -8.57 -6.82
CA ASN A 41 -7.09 -8.54 -6.74
C ASN A 41 -6.46 -7.66 -7.82
N GLU A 42 -7.03 -7.62 -9.02
CA GLU A 42 -6.53 -6.91 -10.19
C GLU A 42 -6.75 -5.40 -10.03
N THR A 43 -7.96 -5.03 -9.58
CA THR A 43 -8.30 -3.62 -9.27
C THR A 43 -7.39 -3.10 -8.16
N LEU A 44 -7.16 -3.90 -7.12
CA LEU A 44 -6.24 -3.55 -6.04
C LEU A 44 -4.79 -3.43 -6.52
N SER A 45 -4.34 -4.38 -7.35
CA SER A 45 -2.98 -4.35 -7.94
C SER A 45 -2.77 -3.08 -8.74
N PHE A 46 -3.74 -2.71 -9.58
CA PHE A 46 -3.70 -1.47 -10.35
C PHE A 46 -3.66 -0.23 -9.43
N PHE A 47 -4.47 -0.21 -8.37
CA PHE A 47 -4.45 0.87 -7.39
C PHE A 47 -3.10 1.05 -6.69
N VAL A 48 -2.46 -0.06 -6.31
CA VAL A 48 -1.12 -0.05 -5.67
C VAL A 48 -0.06 0.47 -6.65
N ILE A 49 -0.04 -0.04 -7.89
CA ILE A 49 0.89 0.39 -8.94
C ILE A 49 0.72 1.89 -9.21
N LEU A 50 -0.52 2.35 -9.41
CA LEU A 50 -0.84 3.75 -9.66
C LEU A 50 -0.42 4.65 -8.50
N SER A 51 -0.58 4.19 -7.25
CA SER A 51 -0.14 4.93 -6.06
C SER A 51 1.38 5.09 -6.01
N GLY A 52 2.13 4.07 -6.42
CA GLY A 52 3.60 4.14 -6.57
C GLY A 52 4.02 5.10 -7.69
N PHE A 53 3.32 5.08 -8.82
CA PHE A 53 3.60 5.96 -9.95
C PHE A 53 3.35 7.45 -9.61
N VAL A 54 2.22 7.76 -8.96
CA VAL A 54 1.92 9.12 -8.48
C VAL A 54 3.01 9.60 -7.51
N LEU A 55 3.53 8.70 -6.69
CA LEU A 55 4.59 9.00 -5.74
C LEU A 55 5.94 9.30 -6.43
N SER A 56 6.29 8.58 -7.51
CA SER A 56 7.52 8.81 -8.26
C SER A 56 7.50 10.10 -9.07
N ILE A 57 6.36 10.50 -9.64
CA ILE A 57 6.24 11.76 -10.42
C ILE A 57 5.98 12.98 -9.53
N SER A 58 5.68 12.78 -8.25
CA SER A 58 5.50 13.90 -7.33
C SER A 58 6.84 14.64 -7.15
N ASN A 59 6.80 15.97 -7.18
CA ASN A 59 7.98 16.85 -7.02
C ASN A 59 8.58 16.84 -5.59
N VAL A 60 8.44 15.73 -4.87
CA VAL A 60 8.96 15.54 -3.52
C VAL A 60 10.40 15.05 -3.62
N LYS A 61 11.32 15.80 -3.02
CA LYS A 61 12.71 15.36 -2.90
C LYS A 61 12.81 14.21 -1.87
N TYR A 62 13.38 13.09 -2.29
CA TYR A 62 13.62 11.92 -1.44
C TYR A 62 15.08 11.83 -1.05
N THR A 63 15.37 11.85 0.25
CA THR A 63 16.74 11.68 0.77
C THR A 63 17.01 10.21 1.03
N PHE A 64 18.05 9.64 0.40
CA PHE A 64 18.50 8.28 0.67
C PHE A 64 19.34 8.23 1.95
N SER A 65 18.66 8.11 3.09
CA SER A 65 19.26 7.84 4.39
C SER A 65 18.23 7.19 5.30
N ILE A 66 18.67 6.46 6.34
CA ILE A 66 17.77 5.84 7.32
C ILE A 66 16.83 6.90 7.92
N LYS A 67 17.36 8.06 8.31
CA LYS A 67 16.56 9.18 8.83
C LYS A 67 15.55 9.70 7.79
N GLY A 68 15.95 9.80 6.53
CA GLY A 68 15.08 10.21 5.42
C GLY A 68 13.90 9.26 5.22
N VAL A 69 14.17 7.95 5.23
CA VAL A 69 13.14 6.90 5.11
C VAL A 69 12.17 6.96 6.28
N VAL A 70 12.68 7.00 7.52
CA VAL A 70 11.83 7.06 8.72
C VAL A 70 10.93 8.31 8.70
N LEU A 71 11.47 9.47 8.34
CA LEU A 71 10.67 10.70 8.23
C LEU A 71 9.60 10.61 7.13
N PHE A 72 9.96 10.04 5.98
CA PHE A 72 9.05 9.84 4.85
C PHE A 72 7.88 8.91 5.22
N VAL A 73 8.17 7.77 5.85
CA VAL A 73 7.19 6.78 6.29
C VAL A 73 6.31 7.37 7.39
N ARG A 74 6.91 7.98 8.42
CA ARG A 74 6.19 8.56 9.57
C ARG A 74 5.16 9.61 9.13
N ARG A 75 5.50 10.49 8.18
CA ARG A 75 4.56 11.52 7.67
C ARG A 75 3.32 10.91 7.01
N ARG A 76 3.44 9.73 6.42
CA ARG A 76 2.33 9.03 5.75
C ARG A 76 1.50 8.22 6.74
N ILE A 77 2.15 7.45 7.61
CA ILE A 77 1.49 6.64 8.64
C ILE A 77 0.62 7.51 9.56
N LYS A 78 1.11 8.69 9.96
CA LYS A 78 0.36 9.62 10.82
C LYS A 78 -1.06 9.96 10.33
N LYS A 79 -1.34 9.85 9.02
CA LYS A 79 -2.64 10.19 8.45
C LYS A 79 -3.72 9.14 8.71
N PHE A 80 -3.34 7.87 8.81
CA PHE A 80 -4.29 6.75 8.94
C PHE A 80 -4.12 5.95 10.24
N TYR A 81 -2.95 6.02 10.89
CA TYR A 81 -2.64 5.23 12.08
C TYR A 81 -3.56 5.51 13.28
N PRO A 82 -3.99 6.76 13.57
CA PRO A 82 -4.95 7.00 14.65
C PRO A 82 -6.27 6.24 14.43
N LEU A 83 -6.76 6.22 13.19
CA LEU A 83 -7.96 5.48 12.83
C LEU A 83 -7.73 3.96 12.90
N HIS A 84 -6.58 3.47 12.45
CA HIS A 84 -6.22 2.05 12.58
C HIS A 84 -6.20 1.60 14.04
N MET A 85 -5.55 2.36 14.92
CA MET A 85 -5.51 2.09 16.36
C MET A 85 -6.91 2.04 16.97
N LEU A 86 -7.77 3.00 16.63
CA LEU A 86 -9.17 3.01 17.08
C LEU A 86 -9.89 1.73 16.64
N MET A 87 -9.76 1.35 15.37
CA MET A 87 -10.42 0.17 14.82
C MET A 87 -9.96 -1.13 15.47
N ILE A 88 -8.66 -1.33 15.67
CA ILE A 88 -8.17 -2.56 16.32
C ILE A 88 -8.59 -2.65 17.79
N VAL A 89 -8.68 -1.51 18.50
CA VAL A 89 -9.20 -1.48 19.88
C VAL A 89 -10.67 -1.88 19.88
N LEU A 90 -11.48 -1.37 18.96
CA LEU A 90 -12.90 -1.77 18.84
C LEU A 90 -13.03 -3.26 18.56
N CYS A 91 -12.22 -3.82 17.66
CA CYS A 91 -12.22 -5.26 17.39
C CYS A 91 -11.85 -6.09 18.62
N VAL A 92 -10.82 -5.68 19.38
CA VAL A 92 -10.44 -6.33 20.64
C VAL A 92 -11.59 -6.29 21.66
N LEU A 93 -12.29 -5.18 21.79
CA LEU A 93 -13.43 -5.06 22.70
C LEU A 93 -14.57 -6.00 22.31
N LEU A 94 -14.86 -6.15 21.01
CA LEU A 94 -15.87 -7.09 20.50
C LEU A 94 -15.48 -8.56 20.76
N ASP A 95 -14.20 -8.90 20.58
CA ASP A 95 -13.70 -10.25 20.88
C ASP A 95 -13.79 -10.56 22.38
N ILE A 96 -13.42 -9.61 23.25
CA ILE A 96 -13.55 -9.75 24.72
C ILE A 96 -15.03 -9.95 25.10
N LEU A 97 -15.94 -9.15 24.56
CA LEU A 97 -17.38 -9.32 24.81
C LEU A 97 -17.84 -10.73 24.42
N THR A 98 -17.37 -11.23 23.28
CA THR A 98 -17.69 -12.58 22.79
C THR A 98 -17.15 -13.67 23.72
N PHE A 99 -15.93 -13.53 24.24
CA PHE A 99 -15.36 -14.45 25.24
C PHE A 99 -16.16 -14.46 26.53
N CYS A 100 -16.59 -13.28 27.02
CA CYS A 100 -17.41 -13.17 28.22
C CYS A 100 -18.77 -13.86 28.04
N VAL A 101 -19.44 -13.67 26.90
CA VAL A 101 -20.74 -14.30 26.62
C VAL A 101 -20.63 -15.82 26.47
N LYS A 102 -19.54 -16.31 25.87
CA LYS A 102 -19.32 -17.74 25.64
C LYS A 102 -18.59 -18.47 26.78
N HIS A 103 -18.11 -17.73 27.78
CA HIS A 103 -17.24 -18.23 28.85
C HIS A 103 -16.00 -19.00 28.34
N ASP A 104 -15.46 -18.62 27.19
CA ASP A 104 -14.28 -19.25 26.57
C ASP A 104 -13.13 -18.24 26.41
N PHE A 105 -12.14 -18.37 27.29
CA PHE A 105 -10.93 -17.53 27.32
C PHE A 105 -9.70 -18.26 26.75
N SER A 106 -9.86 -19.41 26.10
CA SER A 106 -8.75 -20.19 25.55
C SER A 106 -7.90 -19.41 24.53
N LYS A 107 -8.49 -18.39 23.89
CA LYS A 107 -7.86 -17.58 22.83
C LYS A 107 -7.27 -16.23 23.29
N SER A 108 -7.27 -15.92 24.60
CA SER A 108 -6.82 -14.62 25.10
C SER A 108 -5.36 -14.29 24.76
N LEU A 109 -4.46 -15.28 24.82
CA LEU A 109 -3.05 -15.07 24.46
C LEU A 109 -2.86 -14.76 22.97
N THR A 110 -3.64 -15.43 22.12
CA THR A 110 -3.67 -15.16 20.68
C THR A 110 -4.19 -13.75 20.39
N LEU A 111 -5.20 -13.28 21.12
CA LEU A 111 -5.73 -11.92 20.99
C LEU A 111 -4.67 -10.86 21.29
N ILE A 112 -3.90 -11.03 22.36
CA ILE A 112 -2.79 -10.12 22.72
C ILE A 112 -1.74 -10.10 21.62
N SER A 113 -1.39 -11.28 21.09
CA SER A 113 -0.41 -11.41 20.01
C SER A 113 -0.89 -10.71 18.74
N LYS A 114 -2.15 -10.92 18.36
CA LYS A 114 -2.80 -10.24 17.23
C LYS A 114 -2.77 -8.72 17.39
N PHE A 115 -3.15 -8.21 18.56
CA PHE A 115 -3.11 -6.78 18.85
C PHE A 115 -1.72 -6.18 18.65
N PHE A 116 -0.67 -6.86 19.14
CA PHE A 116 0.71 -6.38 18.97
C PHE A 116 1.16 -6.38 17.51
N ILE A 117 0.88 -7.46 16.78
CA ILE A 117 1.26 -7.59 15.35
C ILE A 117 0.52 -6.57 14.48
N ASP A 118 -0.80 -6.41 14.68
CA ASP A 118 -1.59 -5.39 13.99
C ASP A 118 -1.15 -3.98 14.37
N SER A 119 -0.72 -3.75 15.61
CA SER A 119 -0.23 -2.43 16.03
C SER A 119 1.02 -2.03 15.27
N ILE A 120 1.93 -2.97 15.02
CA ILE A 120 3.17 -2.72 14.27
C ILE A 120 2.94 -2.79 12.76
N LEU A 121 1.76 -3.23 12.30
CA LEU A 121 1.39 -3.37 10.89
C LEU A 121 2.31 -4.36 10.13
N VAL A 122 2.56 -5.54 10.70
CA VAL A 122 3.39 -6.60 10.07
C VAL A 122 2.64 -7.89 9.76
N GLN A 123 1.34 -7.94 10.06
CA GLN A 123 0.50 -9.11 9.90
C GLN A 123 0.36 -9.62 8.46
N ALA A 124 0.54 -8.74 7.45
CA ALA A 124 0.44 -9.14 6.04
C ALA A 124 1.54 -10.13 5.60
N PHE A 125 2.62 -10.24 6.38
CA PHE A 125 3.76 -11.11 6.09
C PHE A 125 3.68 -12.47 6.77
N ILE A 126 2.60 -12.74 7.53
CA ILE A 126 2.37 -14.03 8.17
C ILE A 126 1.45 -14.84 7.24
N PRO A 127 1.93 -15.94 6.63
CA PRO A 127 1.19 -16.68 5.60
C PRO A 127 0.14 -17.61 6.22
N LYS A 128 -0.78 -17.02 7.01
CA LYS A 128 -1.89 -17.69 7.68
C LYS A 128 -3.06 -16.72 7.73
N GLU A 129 -4.21 -17.13 7.22
CA GLU A 129 -5.41 -16.27 7.15
C GLU A 129 -5.81 -15.67 8.50
N GLU A 130 -5.68 -16.46 9.57
CA GLU A 130 -5.99 -16.01 10.93
C GLU A 130 -5.13 -14.81 11.42
N TRP A 131 -3.96 -14.61 10.80
CA TRP A 131 -3.04 -13.51 11.10
C TRP A 131 -3.12 -12.42 10.05
N TYR A 132 -3.16 -12.78 8.76
CA TYR A 132 -3.31 -11.80 7.68
C TYR A 132 -4.64 -11.02 7.80
N PHE A 133 -5.76 -11.72 7.99
CA PHE A 133 -7.09 -11.16 8.29
C PHE A 133 -7.35 -11.15 9.81
N SER A 134 -6.37 -10.67 10.58
CA SER A 134 -6.49 -10.50 12.04
C SER A 134 -7.56 -9.43 12.39
N LEU A 135 -7.50 -8.85 13.59
CA LEU A 135 -8.48 -7.96 14.21
C LEU A 135 -9.33 -7.13 13.24
N ASN A 136 -8.68 -6.37 12.36
CA ASN A 136 -9.35 -5.66 11.27
C ASN A 136 -8.98 -6.30 9.94
N GLY A 137 -9.97 -6.93 9.28
CA GLY A 137 -9.79 -7.67 8.04
C GLY A 137 -9.23 -6.87 6.86
N VAL A 138 -9.24 -5.54 6.89
CA VAL A 138 -8.63 -4.70 5.83
C VAL A 138 -7.24 -4.17 6.24
N SER A 139 -6.81 -4.35 7.49
CA SER A 139 -5.54 -3.82 7.98
C SER A 139 -4.30 -4.43 7.32
N TRP A 140 -4.41 -5.62 6.72
CA TRP A 140 -3.33 -6.19 5.90
C TRP A 140 -2.89 -5.24 4.78
N TYR A 141 -3.83 -4.49 4.20
CA TYR A 141 -3.53 -3.53 3.14
C TYR A 141 -2.69 -2.35 3.68
N LEU A 142 -2.96 -1.91 4.92
CA LEU A 142 -2.16 -0.90 5.60
C LEU A 142 -0.74 -1.42 5.87
N SER A 143 -0.61 -2.68 6.29
CA SER A 143 0.68 -3.36 6.48
C SER A 143 1.49 -3.39 5.18
N ALA A 144 0.88 -3.83 4.07
CA ALA A 144 1.51 -3.81 2.75
C ALA A 144 1.88 -2.38 2.31
N THR A 145 1.02 -1.39 2.56
CA THR A 145 1.27 0.02 2.24
C THR A 145 2.48 0.58 2.99
N VAL A 146 2.62 0.27 4.29
CA VAL A 146 3.79 0.67 5.08
C VAL A 146 5.06 0.05 4.54
N PHE A 147 5.02 -1.24 4.22
CA PHE A 147 6.14 -1.92 3.58
C PHE A 147 6.55 -1.26 2.26
N PHE A 148 5.59 -0.95 1.37
CA PHE A 148 5.88 -0.24 0.13
C PHE A 148 6.52 1.13 0.37
N TYR A 149 6.10 1.87 1.41
CA TYR A 149 6.76 3.12 1.76
C TYR A 149 8.18 2.97 2.27
N ILE A 150 8.49 1.88 2.99
CA ILE A 150 9.84 1.59 3.48
C ILE A 150 10.78 1.31 2.29
N ILE A 151 10.36 0.46 1.35
CA ILE A 151 11.20 0.08 0.21
C ILE A 151 11.24 1.15 -0.90
N PHE A 152 10.28 2.08 -0.92
CA PHE A 152 10.14 3.06 -1.99
C PHE A 152 11.41 3.88 -2.23
N ILE A 153 11.99 4.49 -1.20
CA ILE A 153 13.16 5.36 -1.36
C ILE A 153 14.39 4.57 -1.84
N PRO A 154 14.76 3.41 -1.25
CA PRO A 154 15.83 2.57 -1.79
C PRO A 154 15.62 2.19 -3.26
N VAL A 155 14.41 1.75 -3.62
CA VAL A 155 14.08 1.36 -4.99
C VAL A 155 14.14 2.56 -5.93
N TYR A 156 13.58 3.71 -5.53
CA TYR A 156 13.59 4.94 -6.31
C TYR A 156 15.01 5.42 -6.61
N HIS A 157 15.89 5.45 -5.61
CA HIS A 157 17.30 5.83 -5.79
C HIS A 157 18.08 4.78 -6.59
N GLY A 158 17.81 3.50 -6.36
CA GLY A 158 18.40 2.41 -7.15
C GLY A 158 18.06 2.56 -8.64
N LEU A 159 16.78 2.76 -8.97
CA LEU A 159 16.32 2.96 -10.34
C LEU A 159 16.87 4.25 -10.97
N LYS A 160 16.95 5.35 -10.21
CA LYS A 160 17.50 6.63 -10.72
C LYS A 160 18.99 6.50 -11.07
N ASN A 161 19.75 5.73 -10.29
CA ASN A 161 21.20 5.59 -10.46
C ASN A 161 21.59 4.40 -11.37
N MET A 162 20.62 3.60 -11.82
CA MET A 162 20.90 2.47 -12.72
C MET A 162 21.31 2.97 -14.11
N GLN A 163 22.33 2.31 -14.68
CA GLN A 163 22.69 2.56 -16.07
C GLN A 163 21.53 2.14 -16.99
N PRO A 164 21.24 2.91 -18.06
CA PRO A 164 20.13 2.61 -18.96
C PRO A 164 20.23 1.23 -19.62
N ARG A 165 21.46 0.72 -19.80
CA ARG A 165 21.75 -0.61 -20.36
C ARG A 165 21.30 -1.73 -19.44
N THR A 166 21.59 -1.61 -18.14
CA THR A 166 21.16 -2.58 -17.12
C THR A 166 19.65 -2.60 -16.98
N LEU A 167 19.01 -1.43 -17.01
CA LEU A 167 17.55 -1.31 -16.96
C LEU A 167 16.89 -1.95 -18.19
N LYS A 168 17.46 -1.76 -19.39
CA LYS A 168 17.00 -2.40 -20.64
C LYS A 168 17.12 -3.92 -20.59
N ASN A 169 18.19 -4.45 -20.01
CA ASN A 169 18.39 -5.89 -19.85
C ASN A 169 17.41 -6.49 -18.82
N LEU A 170 17.10 -5.76 -17.73
CA LEU A 170 16.16 -6.18 -16.70
C LEU A 170 14.71 -6.23 -17.21
N LEU A 171 14.34 -5.29 -18.07
CA LEU A 171 13.00 -5.12 -18.64
C LEU A 171 12.78 -5.91 -19.95
N GLY A 172 13.71 -6.82 -20.30
CA GLY A 172 13.52 -7.76 -21.41
C GLY A 172 13.64 -7.16 -22.81
N GLY A 173 14.48 -6.14 -23.03
CA GLY A 173 14.96 -5.74 -24.36
C GLY A 173 13.91 -5.25 -25.38
N GLY A 174 12.65 -5.02 -25.00
CA GLY A 174 11.59 -4.58 -25.90
C GLY A 174 11.75 -3.12 -26.38
N ARG A 175 11.37 -2.83 -27.64
CA ARG A 175 11.46 -1.49 -28.26
C ARG A 175 10.72 -0.38 -27.49
N TYR A 176 9.66 -0.70 -26.75
CA TYR A 176 8.86 0.27 -25.97
C TYR A 176 9.55 0.72 -24.68
N THR A 177 10.44 -0.11 -24.13
CA THR A 177 11.24 0.18 -22.95
C THR A 177 12.23 1.34 -23.18
N ILE A 178 12.56 1.60 -24.44
CA ILE A 178 13.53 2.62 -24.87
C ILE A 178 12.99 4.03 -24.62
N TYR A 179 11.75 4.33 -25.03
CA TYR A 179 11.17 5.67 -24.92
C TYR A 179 10.89 6.10 -23.47
N SER A 180 10.44 5.18 -22.61
CA SER A 180 10.21 5.49 -21.19
C SER A 180 11.51 5.68 -20.41
N CYS A 181 12.57 4.94 -20.75
CA CYS A 181 13.89 5.15 -20.13
C CYS A 181 14.48 6.49 -20.53
N ASP A 182 14.44 6.84 -21.82
CA ASP A 182 15.02 8.11 -22.31
C ASP A 182 14.28 9.33 -21.72
N TYR A 183 12.97 9.24 -21.50
CA TYR A 183 12.20 10.28 -20.80
C TYR A 183 12.54 10.39 -19.30
N LEU A 184 12.74 9.26 -18.61
CA LEU A 184 13.16 9.24 -17.20
C LEU A 184 14.59 9.76 -16.99
N ILE A 185 15.48 9.55 -17.98
CA ILE A 185 16.86 10.05 -17.97
C ILE A 185 16.91 11.55 -18.31
N ALA A 186 16.09 12.01 -19.25
CA ALA A 186 16.05 13.43 -19.64
C ALA A 186 15.53 14.37 -18.54
N LYS A 187 14.84 13.83 -17.52
CA LYS A 187 14.27 14.57 -16.38
C LYS A 187 15.04 14.43 -15.06
N ALA A 188 16.09 13.60 -15.02
CA ALA A 188 16.86 13.25 -13.83
C ALA A 188 17.98 14.25 -13.52
#